data_AF-A0A210Q9I8-F1
#
_entry.id   AF-A0A210Q9I8-F1
#
_cell.length_a   1.000
_cell.length_b   1.000
_cell.length_c   1.000
_cell.angle_alpha   90.00
_cell.angle_beta   90.00
_cell.angle_gamma   90.00
#
_symmetry.space_group_name_H-M   'P 1'
#
loop_
_entity.id
_entity.type
_entity.pdbx_description
1 polymer ?
#
loop_
_entity_poly.entity_id
_entity_poly.type
_entity_poly.pdbx_seq_one_letter_code
_entity_poly.pdbx_strand_id
1 'polypeptide(L)'
;MYSGLVLILALFPVLYGQDVCSRCQGANLCLAPDANDCRMFNICQNKRRQIMRCSFGTFFDVDNNICNYPSRVRCPRDPCKGVRSPTSYADGNGNCRHYWKCIDGLSTALCCKEGTSYNSDRSECVADANCTDSCTLYSQSGGPAVTGRVQVVCGNEKSTLRCSSGDVIRIHSAVYGGADPMTCMIEQDTSSCPNIKAMHVLGPLCNDKQSCEVHIPSVLSDHCPDIAKQVEIRYVCEAGCKLRPGKDGRSFYNLASKGTTMTCGLGTRFNAASCGCIGTGEAPQCRLEVQVLFGKTDEGQIKNMADSGIHIESHNVLQVSGYGRFLGSSRIQIPFYNNNDRMSRMFGFQLRIFPLPSDSTKQVLLSNCQSDAKVLDSPSLEVYLAPLEKKIYFRAVNNLEVDSQISVPYIDETWSNVLFLFNGRSMFAKLQYVEPNTKILREATDNAPFSGKIKIGLSPLKIGSCRDNDGVKAYIDEIQMSFCKTRFPDASAASPSTQNSPQLTTDPPGPTLP
;
A
#
# COMPACT_ATOMS: atom_id res chain seq x y z
N MET A 1 -21.56 -4.68 72.84
CA MET A 1 -22.35 -4.15 71.72
C MET A 1 -21.40 -3.36 70.82
N TYR A 2 -21.24 -3.84 69.58
CA TYR A 2 -20.64 -3.23 68.35
C TYR A 2 -19.34 -2.42 68.52
N SER A 3 -18.14 -2.96 68.36
CA SER A 3 -17.47 -3.56 67.18
C SER A 3 -17.48 -2.68 65.93
N GLY A 4 -16.28 -2.18 65.58
CA GLY A 4 -16.03 -1.16 64.57
C GLY A 4 -16.30 -1.61 63.13
N LEU A 5 -16.77 -0.66 62.32
CA LEU A 5 -16.94 -0.82 60.88
C LEU A 5 -15.72 -0.25 60.16
N VAL A 6 -14.95 -1.16 59.54
CA VAL A 6 -13.94 -0.86 58.52
C VAL A 6 -14.65 -0.37 57.26
N LEU A 7 -14.31 0.83 56.80
CA LEU A 7 -14.78 1.38 55.53
C LEU A 7 -14.04 0.66 54.39
N ILE A 8 -14.66 -0.39 53.82
CA ILE A 8 -14.18 -1.03 52.60
C ILE A 8 -14.51 -0.09 51.43
N LEU A 9 -13.51 0.66 50.96
CA LEU A 9 -13.54 1.30 49.65
C LEU A 9 -13.61 0.18 48.60
N ALA A 10 -14.82 -0.15 48.16
CA ALA A 10 -15.04 -0.95 46.97
C ALA A 10 -14.46 -0.18 45.78
N LEU A 11 -13.28 -0.59 45.33
CA LEU A 11 -12.78 -0.29 43.99
C LEU A 11 -13.80 -0.88 43.02
N PHE A 12 -14.71 -0.03 42.52
CA PHE A 12 -15.43 -0.34 41.31
C PHE A 12 -14.38 -0.65 40.25
N PRO A 13 -14.34 -1.86 39.67
CA PRO A 13 -13.52 -2.07 38.50
C PRO A 13 -14.06 -1.09 37.47
N VAL A 14 -13.22 -0.12 37.09
CA VAL A 14 -13.45 0.70 35.91
C VAL A 14 -13.80 -0.30 34.81
N LEU A 15 -15.06 -0.31 34.38
CA LEU A 15 -15.52 -1.10 33.26
C LEU A 15 -14.75 -0.59 32.05
N TYR A 16 -13.60 -1.22 31.81
CA TYR A 16 -12.76 -1.02 30.65
C TYR A 16 -13.67 -1.21 29.45
N GLY A 17 -13.91 -0.13 28.69
CA GLY A 17 -14.71 -0.18 27.48
C GLY A 17 -14.20 -1.32 26.60
N GLN A 18 -15.10 -2.24 26.21
CA GLN A 18 -14.77 -3.32 25.31
C GLN A 18 -14.04 -2.76 24.10
N ASP A 19 -12.79 -3.19 23.88
CA ASP A 19 -12.05 -2.86 22.68
C ASP A 19 -12.87 -3.36 21.48
N VAL A 20 -13.26 -2.45 20.58
CA VAL A 20 -14.07 -2.75 19.38
C VAL A 20 -13.42 -3.86 18.55
N CYS A 21 -12.09 -3.94 18.58
CA CYS A 21 -11.31 -4.96 17.89
C CYS A 21 -11.34 -6.34 18.57
N SER A 22 -11.82 -6.44 19.81
CA SER A 22 -12.03 -7.72 20.51
C SER A 22 -13.08 -8.60 19.83
N ARG A 23 -13.99 -8.00 19.05
CA ARG A 23 -15.04 -8.72 18.30
C ARG A 23 -14.48 -9.48 17.10
N CYS A 24 -13.26 -9.16 16.69
CA CYS A 24 -12.56 -9.91 15.68
C CYS A 24 -11.89 -11.11 16.36
N GLN A 25 -12.38 -12.30 16.06
CA GLN A 25 -11.97 -13.59 16.64
C GLN A 25 -10.52 -13.97 16.26
N GLY A 26 -9.52 -13.15 16.62
CA GLY A 26 -8.10 -13.40 16.39
C GLY A 26 -7.55 -13.06 15.00
N ALA A 27 -8.32 -12.43 14.11
CA ALA A 27 -7.85 -12.04 12.78
C ALA A 27 -6.80 -10.92 12.83
N ASN A 28 -5.74 -11.04 12.00
CA ASN A 28 -4.66 -10.04 11.89
C ASN A 28 -5.15 -8.69 11.32
N LEU A 29 -6.21 -8.72 10.51
CA LEU A 29 -6.92 -7.57 9.96
C LEU A 29 -8.41 -7.93 9.85
N CYS A 30 -9.28 -7.06 10.33
CA CYS A 30 -10.73 -7.19 10.20
C CYS A 30 -11.40 -5.81 10.17
N LEU A 31 -12.61 -5.77 9.62
CA LEU A 31 -13.47 -4.61 9.66
C LEU A 31 -14.56 -4.84 10.72
N ALA A 32 -14.70 -3.90 11.65
CA ALA A 32 -15.71 -3.96 12.69
C ALA A 32 -16.61 -2.71 12.61
N PRO A 33 -17.95 -2.83 12.72
CA PRO A 33 -18.83 -1.68 12.71
C PRO A 33 -18.52 -0.78 13.90
N ASP A 34 -18.67 0.53 13.74
CA ASP A 34 -18.65 1.43 14.88
C ASP A 34 -19.90 1.23 15.76
N ALA A 35 -19.71 1.32 17.08
CA ALA A 35 -20.78 1.06 18.03
C ALA A 35 -21.82 2.19 18.08
N ASN A 36 -21.45 3.40 17.67
CA ASN A 36 -22.24 4.61 17.86
C ASN A 36 -22.68 5.27 16.55
N ASP A 37 -21.96 5.05 15.45
CA ASP A 37 -22.27 5.68 14.15
C ASP A 37 -22.26 4.67 13.00
N CYS A 38 -23.42 4.42 12.39
CA CYS A 38 -23.57 3.49 11.25
C CYS A 38 -22.73 3.86 10.03
N ARG A 39 -22.30 5.13 9.93
CA ARG A 39 -21.47 5.63 8.83
C ARG A 39 -20.00 5.35 9.07
N MET A 40 -19.64 4.89 10.27
CA MET A 40 -18.26 4.65 10.67
C MET A 40 -18.01 3.14 10.84
N PHE A 41 -16.79 2.73 10.55
CA PHE A 41 -16.31 1.39 10.80
C PHE A 41 -14.85 1.45 11.23
N ASN A 42 -14.37 0.34 11.77
CA ASN A 42 -13.08 0.24 12.40
C ASN A 42 -12.25 -0.77 11.63
N ILE A 43 -11.12 -0.33 11.09
CA ILE A 43 -10.08 -1.24 10.63
C ILE A 43 -9.28 -1.63 11.87
N CYS A 44 -9.39 -2.90 12.22
CA CYS A 44 -8.73 -3.47 13.38
C CYS A 44 -7.55 -4.31 12.89
N GLN A 45 -6.33 -3.86 13.20
CA GLN A 45 -5.10 -4.52 12.82
C GLN A 45 -4.15 -4.61 14.02
N ASN A 46 -3.76 -5.82 14.43
CA ASN A 46 -2.86 -6.03 15.58
C ASN A 46 -3.29 -5.29 16.87
N LYS A 47 -4.59 -5.30 17.20
CA LYS A 47 -5.19 -4.57 18.35
C LYS A 47 -5.06 -3.04 18.28
N ARG A 48 -4.65 -2.49 17.14
CA ARG A 48 -4.76 -1.06 16.83
C ARG A 48 -6.01 -0.84 15.99
N ARG A 49 -6.81 0.14 16.42
CA ARG A 49 -8.08 0.54 15.79
C ARG A 49 -7.87 1.81 14.97
N GLN A 50 -8.18 1.76 13.68
CA GLN A 50 -8.32 2.94 12.83
C GLN A 50 -9.79 3.14 12.49
N ILE A 51 -10.31 4.34 12.74
CA ILE A 51 -11.71 4.67 12.46
C ILE A 51 -11.80 5.20 11.03
N MET A 52 -12.66 4.59 10.23
CA MET A 52 -12.95 4.95 8.85
C MET A 52 -14.41 5.36 8.73
N ARG A 53 -14.71 6.20 7.73
CA ARG A 53 -16.08 6.62 7.40
C ARG A 53 -16.44 6.12 6.01
N CYS A 54 -17.64 5.57 5.87
CA CYS A 54 -18.24 5.25 4.59
C CYS A 54 -18.55 6.53 3.80
N SER A 55 -18.52 6.42 2.47
CA SER A 55 -18.89 7.53 1.59
C SER A 55 -20.29 8.03 1.92
N PHE A 56 -20.52 9.33 1.71
CA PHE A 56 -21.81 9.95 1.95
C PHE A 56 -22.93 9.22 1.19
N GLY A 57 -24.00 8.86 1.91
CA GLY A 57 -25.09 8.02 1.40
C GLY A 57 -25.01 6.53 1.73
N THR A 58 -23.97 6.06 2.43
CA THR A 58 -23.81 4.64 2.76
C THR A 58 -23.50 4.39 4.24
N PHE A 59 -23.91 3.22 4.74
CA PHE A 59 -23.59 2.67 6.05
C PHE A 59 -22.67 1.45 5.90
N PHE A 60 -21.90 1.15 6.94
CA PHE A 60 -21.04 -0.02 6.90
C PHE A 60 -21.84 -1.32 7.07
N ASP A 61 -21.79 -2.15 6.04
CA ASP A 61 -22.36 -3.49 5.98
C ASP A 61 -21.30 -4.49 6.46
N VAL A 62 -21.39 -4.87 7.74
CA VAL A 62 -20.44 -5.81 8.35
C VAL A 62 -20.53 -7.20 7.76
N ASP A 63 -21.71 -7.62 7.29
CA ASP A 63 -21.92 -8.96 6.75
C ASP A 63 -21.21 -9.10 5.40
N ASN A 64 -21.22 -8.03 4.60
CA ASN A 64 -20.59 -8.00 3.27
C ASN A 64 -19.22 -7.30 3.24
N ASN A 65 -18.77 -6.72 4.36
CA ASN A 65 -17.55 -5.92 4.49
C ASN A 65 -17.43 -4.77 3.47
N ILE A 66 -18.56 -4.12 3.16
CA ILE A 66 -18.64 -3.00 2.21
C ILE A 66 -19.44 -1.84 2.81
N CYS A 67 -19.40 -0.67 2.18
CA CYS A 67 -20.35 0.40 2.46
C CYS A 67 -21.56 0.26 1.54
N ASN A 68 -22.75 0.08 2.11
CA ASN A 68 -23.99 -0.23 1.41
C ASN A 68 -25.10 0.76 1.80
N TYR A 69 -26.24 0.74 1.12
CA TYR A 69 -27.34 1.66 1.45
C TYR A 69 -27.92 1.36 2.83
N PRO A 70 -28.37 2.38 3.57
CA PRO A 70 -29.08 2.20 4.84
C PRO A 70 -30.24 1.20 4.74
N SER A 71 -30.93 1.13 3.60
CA SER A 71 -32.00 0.14 3.34
C SER A 71 -31.55 -1.32 3.28
N ARG A 72 -30.26 -1.58 3.03
CA ARG A 72 -29.66 -2.91 2.94
C ARG A 72 -28.75 -3.26 4.12
N VAL A 73 -28.59 -2.33 5.08
CA VAL A 73 -27.73 -2.50 6.26
C VAL A 73 -28.57 -2.62 7.51
N ARG A 74 -28.33 -3.66 8.30
CA ARG A 74 -28.96 -3.81 9.63
C ARG A 74 -28.21 -2.98 10.67
N CYS A 75 -28.49 -1.67 10.73
CA CYS A 75 -27.91 -0.82 11.78
C CYS A 75 -28.91 -0.58 12.93
N PRO A 76 -28.58 -0.97 14.19
CA PRO A 76 -29.43 -0.68 15.34
C PRO A 76 -29.46 0.79 15.76
N ARG A 77 -28.44 1.57 15.37
CA ARG A 77 -28.26 2.98 15.76
C ARG A 77 -28.42 3.95 14.59
N ASP A 78 -29.18 3.55 13.57
CA ASP A 78 -29.59 4.49 12.52
C ASP A 78 -30.42 5.59 13.18
N PRO A 79 -30.05 6.89 13.06
CA PRO A 79 -30.77 8.00 13.66
C PRO A 79 -32.25 8.09 13.27
N CYS A 80 -32.63 7.51 12.13
CA CYS A 80 -34.01 7.49 11.64
C CYS A 80 -34.81 6.28 12.15
N LYS A 81 -34.17 5.31 12.79
CA LYS A 81 -34.83 4.09 13.27
C LYS A 81 -35.78 4.41 14.42
N GLY A 82 -37.07 4.15 14.21
CA GLY A 82 -38.12 4.35 15.23
C GLY A 82 -38.68 5.78 15.29
N VAL A 83 -38.28 6.66 14.37
CA VAL A 83 -38.80 8.03 14.28
C VAL A 83 -40.06 8.05 13.40
N ARG A 84 -41.15 8.65 13.91
CA ARG A 84 -42.48 8.68 13.24
C ARG A 84 -42.74 9.91 12.37
N SER A 85 -41.76 10.80 12.20
CA SER A 85 -41.92 12.04 11.44
C SER A 85 -40.63 12.37 10.67
N PRO A 86 -40.69 13.08 9.52
CA PRO A 86 -39.50 13.36 8.72
C PRO A 86 -38.62 14.37 9.45
N THR A 87 -37.69 13.87 10.26
CA THR A 87 -36.58 14.65 10.79
C THR A 87 -35.42 14.62 9.80
N SER A 88 -34.59 15.66 9.84
CA SER A 88 -33.32 15.67 9.10
C SER A 88 -32.19 16.02 10.06
N TYR A 89 -30.98 15.63 9.70
CA TYR A 89 -29.80 15.88 10.51
C TYR A 89 -28.55 16.04 9.63
N ALA A 90 -27.56 16.77 10.13
CA ALA A 90 -26.31 17.00 9.40
C ALA A 90 -25.48 15.73 9.25
N ASP A 91 -24.70 15.63 8.17
CA ASP A 91 -23.76 14.54 7.99
C ASP A 91 -22.63 14.57 9.04
N GLY A 92 -22.24 15.75 9.53
CA GLY A 92 -21.26 15.86 10.62
C GLY A 92 -19.82 15.49 10.22
N ASN A 93 -19.53 15.43 8.92
CA ASN A 93 -18.18 15.24 8.37
C ASN A 93 -17.49 16.57 7.99
N GLY A 94 -18.12 17.71 8.27
CA GLY A 94 -17.64 19.04 7.90
C GLY A 94 -18.08 19.53 6.52
N ASN A 95 -18.76 18.70 5.71
CA ASN A 95 -19.31 19.15 4.43
C ASN A 95 -20.60 19.95 4.67
N CYS A 96 -20.60 21.20 4.24
CA CYS A 96 -21.69 22.13 4.53
C CYS A 96 -22.99 21.80 3.77
N ARG A 97 -22.94 20.99 2.71
CA ARG A 97 -24.12 20.63 1.90
C ARG A 97 -24.70 19.25 2.19
N HIS A 98 -23.96 18.41 2.91
CA HIS A 98 -24.37 17.04 3.21
C HIS A 98 -25.37 17.00 4.36
N TYR A 99 -26.53 16.39 4.12
CA TYR A 99 -27.50 16.12 5.17
C TYR A 99 -28.27 14.83 4.93
N TRP A 100 -28.91 14.33 5.98
CA TRP A 100 -29.71 13.12 5.94
C TRP A 100 -31.14 13.47 6.28
N LYS A 101 -32.09 12.83 5.61
CA LYS A 101 -33.52 12.94 5.91
C LYS A 101 -34.08 11.56 6.20
N CYS A 102 -34.90 11.47 7.23
CA CYS A 102 -35.61 10.26 7.56
C CYS A 102 -36.79 10.08 6.61
N ILE A 103 -36.73 9.02 5.80
CA ILE A 103 -37.79 8.61 4.88
C ILE A 103 -38.14 7.18 5.27
N ASP A 104 -39.39 6.95 5.68
CA ASP A 104 -39.90 5.64 6.12
C ASP A 104 -39.06 4.96 7.22
N GLY A 105 -38.53 5.76 8.15
CA GLY A 105 -37.71 5.26 9.27
C GLY A 105 -36.28 4.87 8.88
N LEU A 106 -35.84 5.19 7.66
CA LEU A 106 -34.48 4.97 7.16
C LEU A 106 -33.79 6.30 6.86
N SER A 107 -32.48 6.34 7.10
CA SER A 107 -31.63 7.47 6.74
C SER A 107 -31.42 7.55 5.23
N THR A 108 -31.84 8.66 4.61
CA THR A 108 -31.61 8.94 3.19
C THR A 108 -30.72 10.16 3.04
N ALA A 109 -29.54 10.00 2.43
CA ALA A 109 -28.63 11.11 2.18
C ALA A 109 -29.16 12.02 1.08
N LEU A 110 -29.03 13.33 1.30
CA LEU A 110 -29.50 14.38 0.41
C LEU A 110 -28.49 15.54 0.38
N CYS A 111 -28.61 16.34 -0.67
CA CYS A 111 -27.71 17.45 -0.94
C CYS A 111 -28.44 18.78 -0.88
N CYS A 112 -27.87 19.75 -0.17
CA CYS A 112 -28.26 21.14 -0.34
C CYS A 112 -27.85 21.63 -1.73
N LYS A 113 -28.60 22.59 -2.29
CA LYS A 113 -28.28 23.20 -3.58
C LYS A 113 -26.96 23.98 -3.49
N GLU A 114 -26.34 24.26 -4.63
CA GLU A 114 -25.13 25.10 -4.65
C GLU A 114 -25.43 26.49 -4.06
N GLY A 115 -24.49 27.03 -3.29
CA GLY A 115 -24.69 28.29 -2.55
C GLY A 115 -25.62 28.18 -1.34
N THR A 116 -25.91 26.96 -0.87
CA THR A 116 -26.71 26.73 0.35
C THR A 116 -26.04 25.70 1.25
N SER A 117 -26.12 25.87 2.58
CA SER A 117 -25.62 24.91 3.56
C SER A 117 -26.74 24.38 4.45
N TYR A 118 -26.59 23.15 4.93
CA TYR A 118 -27.57 22.53 5.80
C TYR A 118 -27.46 23.07 7.22
N ASN A 119 -28.55 23.64 7.73
CA ASN A 119 -28.65 24.13 9.09
C ASN A 119 -29.43 23.13 9.95
N SER A 120 -28.78 22.54 10.97
CA SER A 120 -29.39 21.53 11.83
C SER A 120 -30.46 22.09 12.77
N ASP A 121 -30.31 23.33 13.23
CA ASP A 121 -31.28 23.98 14.14
C ASP A 121 -32.60 24.27 13.43
N ARG A 122 -32.53 24.61 12.13
CA ARG A 122 -33.69 24.86 11.28
C ARG A 122 -34.14 23.62 10.49
N SER A 123 -33.35 22.55 10.50
CA SER A 123 -33.61 21.31 9.75
C SER A 123 -33.83 21.53 8.25
N GLU A 124 -33.12 22.48 7.65
CA GLU A 124 -33.29 22.89 6.25
C GLU A 124 -31.99 23.43 5.63
N CYS A 125 -31.95 23.55 4.30
CA CYS A 125 -30.87 24.21 3.59
C CYS A 125 -31.09 25.73 3.58
N VAL A 126 -30.13 26.48 4.12
CA VAL A 126 -30.15 27.94 4.17
C VAL A 126 -29.12 28.52 3.19
N ALA A 127 -29.35 29.74 2.70
CA ALA A 127 -28.40 30.41 1.83
C ALA A 127 -27.05 30.60 2.52
N ASP A 128 -25.98 30.15 1.84
CA ASP A 128 -24.61 30.22 2.33
C ASP A 128 -23.66 30.29 1.14
N ALA A 129 -23.29 31.51 0.78
CA ALA A 129 -22.39 31.78 -0.35
C ALA A 129 -20.95 31.30 -0.09
N ASN A 130 -20.58 31.02 1.17
CA ASN A 130 -19.25 30.54 1.53
C ASN A 130 -19.16 29.00 1.43
N CYS A 131 -20.30 28.33 1.31
CA CYS A 131 -20.39 26.90 1.17
C CYS A 131 -20.12 26.48 -0.28
N THR A 132 -18.85 26.20 -0.58
CA THR A 132 -18.39 25.76 -1.92
C THR A 132 -18.24 24.24 -2.04
N ASP A 133 -18.70 23.48 -1.06
CA ASP A 133 -18.49 22.05 -1.02
C ASP A 133 -19.22 21.34 -2.17
N SER A 134 -18.64 20.24 -2.65
CA SER A 134 -19.33 19.34 -3.57
C SER A 134 -20.26 18.42 -2.79
N CYS A 135 -21.40 18.07 -3.39
CA CYS A 135 -22.31 17.11 -2.80
C CYS A 135 -22.68 16.04 -3.83
N THR A 136 -22.04 14.88 -3.71
CA THR A 136 -22.22 13.74 -4.61
C THR A 136 -22.76 12.54 -3.83
N LEU A 137 -23.99 12.13 -4.12
CA LEU A 137 -24.62 10.96 -3.50
C LEU A 137 -24.10 9.68 -4.19
N TYR A 138 -23.62 8.72 -3.42
CA TYR A 138 -23.27 7.40 -3.95
C TYR A 138 -24.57 6.64 -4.29
N SER A 139 -24.80 6.24 -5.54
CA SER A 139 -26.02 5.50 -6.01
C SER A 139 -25.64 4.19 -6.72
N GLN A 140 -26.08 3.03 -6.20
CA GLN A 140 -26.19 1.76 -6.92
C GLN A 140 -27.67 1.39 -6.99
N SER A 141 -28.11 1.06 -8.20
CA SER A 141 -29.49 0.76 -8.65
C SER A 141 -30.44 1.97 -8.69
N GLY A 142 -30.54 2.58 -9.88
CA GLY A 142 -31.56 3.57 -10.24
C GLY A 142 -31.15 5.03 -10.00
N GLY A 143 -30.03 5.47 -10.59
CA GLY A 143 -29.59 6.86 -10.47
C GLY A 143 -30.51 7.84 -11.20
N PRO A 144 -30.89 8.99 -10.61
CA PRO A 144 -31.35 10.12 -11.37
C PRO A 144 -30.12 10.89 -11.87
N ALA A 145 -29.93 10.84 -13.19
CA ALA A 145 -29.05 11.68 -13.98
C ALA A 145 -27.67 11.94 -13.35
N VAL A 146 -26.85 10.90 -13.24
CA VAL A 146 -25.44 11.12 -13.55
C VAL A 146 -25.46 11.67 -14.97
N THR A 147 -24.89 12.86 -15.18
CA THR A 147 -24.49 13.37 -16.49
C THR A 147 -23.36 12.50 -17.05
N GLY A 148 -23.64 11.21 -17.14
CA GLY A 148 -22.80 10.14 -17.62
C GLY A 148 -23.43 9.62 -18.89
N ARG A 149 -22.60 9.47 -19.90
CA ARG A 149 -22.98 8.95 -21.20
C ARG A 149 -23.38 7.48 -21.02
N VAL A 150 -24.50 7.11 -21.63
CA VAL A 150 -24.95 5.72 -21.71
C VAL A 150 -24.68 5.24 -23.12
N GLN A 151 -24.01 4.10 -23.25
CA GLN A 151 -23.76 3.45 -24.52
C GLN A 151 -24.24 2.01 -24.46
N VAL A 152 -25.12 1.64 -25.39
CA VAL A 152 -25.51 0.24 -25.61
C VAL A 152 -24.66 -0.32 -26.75
N VAL A 153 -24.18 -1.55 -26.59
CA VAL A 153 -23.44 -2.30 -27.61
C VAL A 153 -24.20 -3.59 -27.88
N CYS A 154 -24.59 -3.83 -29.13
CA CYS A 154 -25.26 -5.05 -29.56
C CYS A 154 -24.23 -6.09 -30.05
N GLY A 155 -24.60 -7.39 -30.04
CA GLY A 155 -23.67 -8.53 -30.12
C GLY A 155 -22.70 -8.57 -31.29
N ASN A 156 -23.10 -8.03 -32.45
CA ASN A 156 -22.29 -8.03 -33.66
C ASN A 156 -21.70 -6.66 -33.98
N GLU A 157 -21.95 -5.65 -33.13
CA GLU A 157 -21.56 -4.28 -33.36
C GLU A 157 -20.35 -3.89 -32.50
N LYS A 158 -19.61 -2.90 -32.99
CA LYS A 158 -18.56 -2.23 -32.25
C LYS A 158 -19.04 -0.82 -31.96
N SER A 159 -18.82 -0.36 -30.73
CA SER A 159 -19.12 1.02 -30.36
C SER A 159 -17.90 1.70 -29.75
N THR A 160 -17.76 3.01 -29.94
CA THR A 160 -16.64 3.78 -29.39
C THR A 160 -17.10 4.72 -28.29
N LEU A 161 -16.60 4.52 -27.08
CA LEU A 161 -16.71 5.48 -25.98
C LEU A 161 -15.68 6.59 -26.22
N ARG A 162 -16.08 7.86 -26.11
CA ARG A 162 -15.18 9.01 -26.31
C ARG A 162 -15.39 10.07 -25.25
N CYS A 163 -14.32 10.78 -24.88
CA CYS A 163 -14.33 11.95 -24.03
C CYS A 163 -13.59 13.14 -24.68
N SER A 164 -13.90 14.35 -24.22
CA SER A 164 -13.25 15.58 -24.68
C SER A 164 -11.75 15.58 -24.35
N SER A 165 -10.98 16.44 -25.01
CA SER A 165 -9.53 16.55 -24.78
C SER A 165 -9.21 16.87 -23.33
N GLY A 166 -8.45 15.99 -22.66
CA GLY A 166 -8.09 16.12 -21.24
C GLY A 166 -8.97 15.33 -20.27
N ASP A 167 -10.11 14.81 -20.73
CA ASP A 167 -11.01 13.97 -19.92
C ASP A 167 -10.82 12.49 -20.25
N VAL A 168 -11.07 11.63 -19.26
CA VAL A 168 -10.95 10.17 -19.40
C VAL A 168 -12.27 9.48 -19.11
N ILE A 169 -12.47 8.33 -19.74
CA ILE A 169 -13.62 7.47 -19.54
C ILE A 169 -13.52 6.82 -18.15
N ARG A 170 -14.60 6.94 -17.36
CA ARG A 170 -14.82 6.19 -16.12
C ARG A 170 -16.14 5.45 -16.19
N ILE A 171 -16.07 4.14 -16.39
CA ILE A 171 -17.23 3.26 -16.39
C ILE A 171 -17.71 3.10 -14.95
N HIS A 172 -18.91 3.61 -14.67
CA HIS A 172 -19.59 3.43 -13.38
C HIS A 172 -20.30 2.10 -13.30
N SER A 173 -20.83 1.61 -14.42
CA SER A 173 -21.49 0.31 -14.48
C SER A 173 -21.41 -0.25 -15.89
N ALA A 174 -21.23 -1.56 -16.00
CA ALA A 174 -21.52 -2.28 -17.22
C ALA A 174 -22.32 -3.54 -16.88
N VAL A 175 -23.44 -3.73 -17.56
CA VAL A 175 -24.38 -4.82 -17.30
C VAL A 175 -24.67 -5.51 -18.63
N TYR A 176 -24.30 -6.79 -18.72
CA TYR A 176 -24.70 -7.65 -19.83
C TYR A 176 -26.17 -8.06 -19.66
N GLY A 177 -26.95 -8.01 -20.74
CA GLY A 177 -28.38 -8.31 -20.75
C GLY A 177 -29.27 -7.25 -20.11
N GLY A 178 -28.73 -6.06 -19.78
CA GLY A 178 -29.41 -5.05 -18.95
C GLY A 178 -30.11 -3.89 -19.67
N ALA A 179 -30.08 -3.79 -21.01
CA ALA A 179 -30.77 -2.72 -21.74
C ALA A 179 -32.23 -3.08 -22.04
N ASP A 180 -33.09 -2.06 -22.20
CA ASP A 180 -34.47 -2.23 -22.68
C ASP A 180 -34.48 -3.07 -23.98
N PRO A 181 -35.24 -4.19 -24.04
CA PRO A 181 -35.33 -5.08 -25.21
C PRO A 181 -35.61 -4.39 -26.55
N MET A 182 -36.11 -3.15 -26.54
CA MET A 182 -36.36 -2.33 -27.73
C MET A 182 -35.10 -1.69 -28.38
N THR A 183 -33.95 -1.63 -27.67
CA THR A 183 -32.79 -0.83 -28.14
C THR A 183 -31.92 -1.57 -29.17
N CYS A 184 -31.62 -2.84 -28.91
CA CYS A 184 -31.11 -3.75 -29.91
C CYS A 184 -32.34 -4.54 -30.38
N MET A 185 -32.81 -4.37 -31.62
CA MET A 185 -34.05 -5.01 -32.10
C MET A 185 -33.97 -6.54 -31.96
N ILE A 186 -34.48 -7.10 -30.87
CA ILE A 186 -34.40 -8.53 -30.58
C ILE A 186 -35.81 -9.04 -30.28
N GLU A 187 -36.28 -9.93 -31.15
CA GLU A 187 -37.46 -10.74 -30.91
C GLU A 187 -37.07 -11.96 -30.07
N GLN A 188 -37.64 -12.06 -28.86
CA GLN A 188 -37.69 -13.21 -27.94
C GLN A 188 -36.87 -13.18 -26.62
N ASP A 189 -37.58 -13.73 -25.63
CA ASP A 189 -37.34 -14.12 -24.23
C ASP A 189 -36.72 -13.12 -23.23
N THR A 190 -37.57 -12.62 -22.34
CA THR A 190 -37.27 -11.69 -21.25
C THR A 190 -36.77 -12.39 -19.99
N SER A 191 -35.97 -13.44 -20.14
CA SER A 191 -35.34 -14.10 -18.99
C SER A 191 -34.15 -13.25 -18.52
N SER A 192 -34.30 -12.66 -17.32
CA SER A 192 -33.34 -11.71 -16.76
C SER A 192 -32.07 -12.42 -16.28
N CYS A 193 -30.98 -12.29 -17.02
CA CYS A 193 -29.63 -12.71 -16.60
C CYS A 193 -28.67 -11.51 -16.60
N PRO A 194 -28.83 -10.55 -15.67
CA PRO A 194 -27.92 -9.43 -15.56
C PRO A 194 -26.57 -9.92 -15.06
N ASN A 195 -25.57 -9.93 -15.94
CA ASN A 195 -24.21 -10.26 -15.56
C ASN A 195 -23.41 -8.97 -15.30
N ILE A 196 -23.33 -8.60 -14.01
CA ILE A 196 -22.57 -7.44 -13.52
C ILE A 196 -21.05 -7.63 -13.62
N LYS A 197 -20.56 -8.84 -13.92
CA LYS A 197 -19.13 -9.09 -14.19
C LYS A 197 -18.69 -8.44 -15.50
N ALA A 198 -19.61 -7.98 -16.35
CA ALA A 198 -19.29 -7.17 -17.52
C ALA A 198 -18.48 -5.92 -17.15
N MET A 199 -18.73 -5.32 -15.97
CA MET A 199 -17.92 -4.21 -15.45
C MET A 199 -16.46 -4.62 -15.19
N HIS A 200 -16.22 -5.82 -14.68
CA HIS A 200 -14.87 -6.33 -14.40
C HIS A 200 -14.09 -6.66 -15.69
N VAL A 201 -14.78 -6.83 -16.81
CA VAL A 201 -14.17 -7.05 -18.13
C VAL A 201 -13.96 -5.72 -18.86
N LEU A 202 -14.96 -4.85 -18.90
CA LEU A 202 -14.92 -3.60 -19.66
C LEU A 202 -14.21 -2.45 -18.93
N GLY A 203 -14.25 -2.43 -17.61
CA GLY A 203 -13.55 -1.45 -16.78
C GLY A 203 -12.04 -1.40 -17.09
N PRO A 204 -11.29 -2.51 -16.98
CA PRO A 204 -9.87 -2.55 -17.33
C PRO A 204 -9.56 -2.20 -18.79
N LEU A 205 -10.50 -2.41 -19.71
CA LEU A 205 -10.30 -2.15 -21.14
C LEU A 205 -10.43 -0.67 -21.50
N CYS A 206 -11.33 0.06 -20.83
CA CYS A 206 -11.72 1.42 -21.22
C CYS A 206 -11.47 2.51 -20.19
N ASN A 207 -11.37 2.18 -18.90
CA ASN A 207 -11.11 3.20 -17.89
C ASN A 207 -9.77 3.90 -18.16
N ASP A 208 -9.74 5.20 -17.88
CA ASP A 208 -8.57 6.07 -18.01
C ASP A 208 -8.09 6.34 -19.46
N LYS A 209 -8.85 5.89 -20.47
CA LYS A 209 -8.63 6.24 -21.88
C LYS A 209 -9.51 7.42 -22.30
N GLN A 210 -9.04 8.24 -23.23
CA GLN A 210 -9.85 9.30 -23.85
C GLN A 210 -10.84 8.75 -24.90
N SER A 211 -10.48 7.63 -25.53
CA SER A 211 -11.31 6.92 -26.51
C SER A 211 -11.10 5.41 -26.35
N CYS A 212 -12.18 4.62 -26.33
CA CYS A 212 -12.14 3.17 -26.21
C CYS A 212 -13.14 2.51 -27.17
N GLU A 213 -12.68 1.58 -28.00
CA GLU A 213 -13.56 0.72 -28.80
C GLU A 213 -13.99 -0.49 -27.97
N VAL A 214 -15.29 -0.73 -27.92
CA VAL A 214 -15.92 -1.82 -27.16
C VAL A 214 -16.64 -2.77 -28.11
N HIS A 215 -16.39 -4.05 -27.90
CA HIS A 215 -17.09 -5.18 -28.50
C HIS A 215 -17.47 -6.16 -27.38
N ILE A 216 -18.59 -6.89 -27.51
CA ILE A 216 -19.04 -7.86 -26.52
C ILE A 216 -18.11 -9.09 -26.52
N PRO A 217 -17.30 -9.32 -25.48
CA PRO A 217 -16.40 -10.47 -25.44
C PRO A 217 -17.19 -11.78 -25.31
N SER A 218 -16.76 -12.83 -26.03
CA SER A 218 -17.43 -14.15 -26.02
C SER A 218 -17.61 -14.74 -24.61
N VAL A 219 -16.67 -14.49 -23.70
CA VAL A 219 -16.70 -14.95 -22.29
C VAL A 219 -17.91 -14.43 -21.49
N LEU A 220 -18.52 -13.32 -21.90
CA LEU A 220 -19.75 -12.82 -21.27
C LEU A 220 -21.00 -13.57 -21.76
N SER A 221 -20.92 -14.19 -22.94
CA SER A 221 -22.02 -14.90 -23.61
C SER A 221 -22.18 -16.35 -23.12
N ASP A 222 -21.12 -16.99 -22.63
CA ASP A 222 -21.12 -18.42 -22.26
C ASP A 222 -21.95 -18.74 -21.01
N HIS A 223 -22.24 -17.74 -20.17
CA HIS A 223 -23.03 -17.93 -18.94
C HIS A 223 -24.54 -17.84 -19.17
N CYS A 224 -24.97 -17.29 -20.31
CA CYS A 224 -26.39 -17.07 -20.64
C CYS A 224 -26.59 -17.18 -22.17
N PRO A 225 -26.71 -18.42 -22.68
CA PRO A 225 -26.70 -18.72 -24.12
C PRO A 225 -27.96 -18.26 -24.86
N ASP A 226 -29.10 -18.17 -24.18
CA ASP A 226 -30.42 -17.92 -24.78
C ASP A 226 -30.88 -16.45 -24.73
N ILE A 227 -29.99 -15.53 -24.33
CA ILE A 227 -30.34 -14.11 -24.09
C ILE A 227 -29.69 -13.20 -25.13
N ALA A 228 -30.42 -12.15 -25.48
CA ALA A 228 -29.96 -10.98 -26.23
C ALA A 228 -28.51 -10.59 -25.90
N LYS A 229 -27.60 -10.73 -26.87
CA LYS A 229 -26.20 -10.31 -26.74
C LYS A 229 -26.13 -8.79 -26.76
N GLN A 230 -26.27 -8.16 -25.60
CA GLN A 230 -26.18 -6.72 -25.43
C GLN A 230 -25.52 -6.33 -24.11
N VAL A 231 -24.82 -5.20 -24.11
CA VAL A 231 -24.25 -4.61 -22.88
C VAL A 231 -24.63 -3.15 -22.79
N GLU A 232 -25.22 -2.75 -21.66
CA GLU A 232 -25.36 -1.34 -21.29
C GLU A 232 -24.13 -0.89 -20.51
N ILE A 233 -23.45 0.14 -21.00
CA ILE A 233 -22.28 0.75 -20.37
C ILE A 233 -22.65 2.17 -19.96
N ARG A 234 -22.56 2.46 -18.67
CA ARG A 234 -22.72 3.81 -18.12
C ARG A 234 -21.35 4.33 -17.72
N TYR A 235 -20.94 5.43 -18.34
CA TYR A 235 -19.64 6.05 -18.09
C TYR A 235 -19.73 7.56 -18.00
N VAL A 236 -18.83 8.16 -17.24
CA VAL A 236 -18.64 9.60 -17.19
C VAL A 236 -17.32 9.97 -17.85
N CYS A 237 -17.25 11.18 -18.36
CA CYS A 237 -15.99 11.81 -18.70
C CYS A 237 -15.59 12.65 -17.49
N GLU A 238 -14.63 12.14 -16.74
CA GLU A 238 -14.04 12.88 -15.62
C GLU A 238 -12.81 13.61 -16.11
N ALA A 239 -12.52 14.75 -15.48
CA ALA A 239 -11.24 15.41 -15.65
C ALA A 239 -10.15 14.36 -15.44
N GLY A 240 -9.43 14.04 -16.51
CA GLY A 240 -8.37 13.05 -16.46
C GLY A 240 -7.40 13.40 -15.35
N CYS A 241 -6.79 12.38 -14.75
CA CYS A 241 -5.76 12.52 -13.72
C CYS A 241 -4.85 13.73 -14.05
N LYS A 242 -5.06 14.85 -13.35
CA LYS A 242 -4.27 16.09 -13.55
C LYS A 242 -2.91 15.98 -12.89
N LEU A 243 -2.73 14.92 -12.10
CA LEU A 243 -1.48 14.54 -11.50
C LEU A 243 -0.68 13.77 -12.54
N ARG A 244 0.54 14.21 -12.77
CA ARG A 244 1.50 13.47 -13.56
C ARG A 244 2.58 12.95 -12.64
N PRO A 245 3.07 11.73 -12.86
CA PRO A 245 4.25 11.28 -12.14
C PRO A 245 5.35 12.31 -12.35
N GLY A 246 5.90 12.77 -11.24
CA GLY A 246 7.16 13.47 -11.20
C GLY A 246 8.25 12.56 -11.76
N LYS A 247 9.36 13.18 -12.14
CA LYS A 247 10.44 12.48 -12.86
C LYS A 247 10.98 11.26 -12.10
N ASP A 248 10.81 11.18 -10.78
CA ASP A 248 11.31 10.17 -9.85
C ASP A 248 10.36 8.96 -9.61
N GLY A 249 9.15 8.95 -10.19
CA GLY A 249 8.16 7.86 -10.03
C GLY A 249 7.55 7.74 -8.62
N ARG A 250 7.99 8.61 -7.70
CA ARG A 250 7.57 8.69 -6.31
C ARG A 250 6.89 10.01 -6.01
N SER A 251 7.31 11.05 -6.71
CA SER A 251 6.66 12.32 -6.71
C SER A 251 5.62 12.42 -7.82
N PHE A 252 4.70 13.35 -7.67
CA PHE A 252 3.65 13.67 -8.63
C PHE A 252 3.38 15.16 -8.54
N TYR A 253 3.03 15.77 -9.67
CA TYR A 253 2.75 17.21 -9.73
C TYR A 253 1.44 17.44 -10.44
N ASN A 254 0.76 18.52 -10.07
CA ASN A 254 -0.48 18.92 -10.70
C ASN A 254 -0.19 19.79 -11.94
N LEU A 255 -0.74 19.38 -13.08
CA LEU A 255 -0.65 20.08 -14.36
C LEU A 255 -1.19 21.52 -14.32
N ALA A 256 -2.15 21.81 -13.43
CA ALA A 256 -2.74 23.14 -13.26
C ALA A 256 -1.83 24.13 -12.52
N SER A 257 -0.89 23.63 -11.70
CA SER A 257 -0.07 24.47 -10.82
C SER A 257 1.43 24.47 -11.18
N LYS A 258 1.85 23.76 -12.25
CA LYS A 258 3.18 23.76 -12.94
C LYS A 258 4.49 23.84 -12.12
N GLY A 259 4.47 23.85 -10.78
CA GLY A 259 5.65 24.09 -9.94
C GLY A 259 5.66 23.35 -8.61
N THR A 260 4.53 22.87 -8.09
CA THR A 260 4.49 22.16 -6.80
C THR A 260 4.49 20.65 -6.99
N THR A 261 5.58 20.02 -6.58
CA THR A 261 5.78 18.57 -6.64
C THR A 261 5.53 17.97 -5.26
N MET A 262 4.70 16.93 -5.18
CA MET A 262 4.31 16.22 -3.97
C MET A 262 4.85 14.79 -4.02
N THR A 263 5.16 14.16 -2.88
CA THR A 263 5.75 12.81 -2.85
C THR A 263 4.85 11.82 -2.14
N CYS A 264 4.69 10.63 -2.71
CA CYS A 264 3.98 9.53 -2.08
C CYS A 264 4.66 9.07 -0.79
N GLY A 265 3.86 8.77 0.23
CA GLY A 265 4.34 8.27 1.52
C GLY A 265 5.19 6.99 1.39
N LEU A 266 6.04 6.73 2.37
CA LEU A 266 6.94 5.57 2.38
C LEU A 266 6.15 4.25 2.19
N GLY A 267 6.62 3.37 1.29
CA GLY A 267 5.96 2.10 0.97
C GLY A 267 4.82 2.19 -0.07
N THR A 268 4.60 3.36 -0.67
CA THR A 268 3.58 3.58 -1.70
C THR A 268 4.19 4.15 -2.98
N ARG A 269 3.53 3.95 -4.13
CA ARG A 269 3.93 4.53 -5.43
C ARG A 269 2.79 5.31 -6.06
N PHE A 270 3.09 6.37 -6.80
CA PHE A 270 2.07 7.09 -7.55
C PHE A 270 1.58 6.22 -8.71
N ASN A 271 0.27 6.07 -8.81
CA ASN A 271 -0.37 5.38 -9.92
C ASN A 271 -1.29 6.37 -10.64
N ALA A 272 -1.00 6.59 -11.92
CA ALA A 272 -1.70 7.54 -12.77
C ALA A 272 -3.16 7.12 -13.07
N ALA A 273 -3.43 5.81 -13.08
CA ALA A 273 -4.76 5.23 -13.26
C ALA A 273 -5.64 5.34 -11.99
N SER A 274 -5.04 5.28 -10.81
CA SER A 274 -5.76 5.49 -9.53
C SER A 274 -5.65 6.93 -9.00
N CYS A 275 -5.05 7.85 -9.74
CA CYS A 275 -4.86 9.27 -9.40
C CYS A 275 -4.34 9.49 -7.95
N GLY A 276 -3.40 8.67 -7.49
CA GLY A 276 -2.97 8.69 -6.10
C GLY A 276 -1.89 7.66 -5.76
N CYS A 277 -1.52 7.58 -4.47
CA CYS A 277 -0.48 6.68 -3.98
C CYS A 277 -1.07 5.34 -3.56
N ILE A 278 -0.59 4.24 -4.15
CA ILE A 278 -1.07 2.89 -3.85
C ILE A 278 -0.02 2.07 -3.09
N GLY A 279 -0.48 1.25 -2.15
CA GLY A 279 0.35 0.25 -1.45
C GLY A 279 0.63 -0.97 -2.31
N THR A 280 1.78 -1.62 -2.14
CA THR A 280 2.27 -2.63 -3.10
C THR A 280 1.61 -4.00 -3.01
N GLY A 281 0.69 -4.25 -2.08
CA GLY A 281 -0.13 -5.48 -1.99
C GLY A 281 0.70 -6.74 -1.73
N GLU A 282 0.57 -7.30 -0.53
CA GLU A 282 1.44 -8.36 0.04
C GLU A 282 2.81 -7.83 0.50
N ALA A 283 2.94 -7.53 1.80
CA ALA A 283 4.17 -7.00 2.35
C ALA A 283 4.59 -7.78 3.62
N PRO A 284 5.80 -8.36 3.65
CA PRO A 284 6.43 -8.75 4.91
C PRO A 284 6.57 -7.49 5.78
N GLN A 285 6.42 -7.60 7.10
CA GLN A 285 6.52 -6.45 8.01
C GLN A 285 7.97 -5.94 8.01
N CYS A 286 8.26 -4.99 7.13
CA CYS A 286 9.53 -4.30 7.01
C CYS A 286 9.60 -3.15 8.01
N ARG A 287 10.57 -3.18 8.94
CA ARG A 287 10.87 -2.07 9.85
C ARG A 287 12.13 -1.36 9.37
N LEU A 288 12.10 -0.03 9.38
CA LEU A 288 13.29 0.80 9.22
C LEU A 288 14.10 0.70 10.53
N GLU A 289 15.29 0.12 10.47
CA GLU A 289 16.11 -0.15 11.65
C GLU A 289 17.33 0.79 11.75
N VAL A 290 17.82 1.33 10.63
CA VAL A 290 18.88 2.34 10.63
C VAL A 290 18.49 3.46 9.67
N GLN A 291 18.61 4.72 10.12
CA GLN A 291 18.49 5.91 9.30
C GLN A 291 19.57 6.91 9.71
N VAL A 292 20.43 7.32 8.78
CA VAL A 292 21.45 8.36 9.01
C VAL A 292 21.23 9.49 8.03
N LEU A 293 21.05 10.70 8.58
CA LEU A 293 20.88 11.94 7.85
C LEU A 293 21.95 12.92 8.34
N PHE A 294 22.60 13.64 7.42
CA PHE A 294 23.67 14.56 7.77
C PHE A 294 23.21 16.03 7.81
N GLY A 295 22.04 16.35 7.25
CA GLY A 295 21.50 17.72 7.15
C GLY A 295 20.36 18.07 8.13
N LYS A 296 20.10 17.26 9.16
CA LYS A 296 18.91 17.39 10.04
C LYS A 296 19.19 17.22 11.55
N THR A 297 20.41 17.43 12.03
CA THR A 297 20.74 17.25 13.45
C THR A 297 21.13 18.57 14.09
N ASP A 298 20.41 18.96 15.15
CA ASP A 298 20.64 20.19 15.92
C ASP A 298 22.00 20.23 16.66
N GLU A 299 22.75 19.12 16.62
CA GLU A 299 23.97 18.92 17.42
C GLU A 299 25.19 18.49 16.58
N GLY A 300 25.06 18.38 15.25
CA GLY A 300 26.16 17.95 14.37
C GLY A 300 26.68 16.54 14.65
N GLN A 301 25.97 15.73 15.45
CA GLN A 301 26.33 14.33 15.73
C GLN A 301 25.75 13.39 14.67
N ILE A 302 26.57 12.44 14.20
CA ILE A 302 26.15 11.37 13.29
C ILE A 302 25.55 10.25 14.14
N LYS A 303 24.22 10.12 14.13
CA LYS A 303 23.48 9.13 14.92
C LYS A 303 22.40 8.42 14.11
N ASN A 304 21.92 7.30 14.63
CA ASN A 304 20.77 6.60 14.07
C ASN A 304 19.48 7.32 14.46
N MET A 305 18.69 7.72 13.47
CA MET A 305 17.41 8.42 13.63
C MET A 305 16.20 7.47 13.57
N ALA A 306 16.42 6.18 13.31
CA ALA A 306 15.34 5.19 13.30
C ALA A 306 14.92 4.82 14.74
N ASP A 307 13.61 4.63 14.95
CA ASP A 307 13.05 4.10 16.20
C ASP A 307 13.28 2.59 16.31
N SER A 308 14.54 2.19 16.46
CA SER A 308 14.98 0.79 16.53
C SER A 308 15.84 0.46 17.75
N GLY A 309 16.43 1.48 18.38
CA GLY A 309 17.43 1.31 19.43
C GLY A 309 18.80 0.82 18.94
N ILE A 310 19.02 0.70 17.62
CA ILE A 310 20.32 0.28 17.07
C ILE A 310 21.32 1.44 17.16
N HIS A 311 22.44 1.19 17.84
CA HIS A 311 23.56 2.13 17.90
C HIS A 311 24.43 2.08 16.63
N ILE A 312 25.04 3.22 16.29
CA ILE A 312 26.00 3.35 15.19
C ILE A 312 27.22 4.14 15.65
N GLU A 313 28.38 3.85 15.06
CA GLU A 313 29.64 4.50 15.37
C GLU A 313 30.24 5.11 14.10
N SER A 314 30.54 6.39 14.12
CA SER A 314 31.16 7.09 12.98
C SER A 314 32.65 7.30 13.18
N HIS A 315 33.44 7.01 12.15
CA HIS A 315 34.89 7.15 12.14
C HIS A 315 35.32 7.91 10.88
N ASN A 316 36.03 9.03 11.04
CA ASN A 316 36.56 9.84 9.93
C ASN A 316 35.52 10.30 8.88
N VAL A 317 34.23 10.36 9.22
CA VAL A 317 33.18 10.89 8.32
C VAL A 317 33.02 12.39 8.61
N LEU A 318 33.24 13.23 7.59
CA LEU A 318 33.06 14.67 7.73
C LEU A 318 31.65 15.08 7.32
N GLN A 319 31.05 16.06 7.99
CA GLN A 319 29.78 16.65 7.55
C GLN A 319 30.06 17.91 6.73
N VAL A 320 29.64 17.93 5.48
CA VAL A 320 29.85 19.06 4.56
C VAL A 320 28.55 19.35 3.83
N SER A 321 28.01 20.57 4.02
CA SER A 321 26.79 21.04 3.36
C SER A 321 25.57 20.10 3.54
N GLY A 322 25.44 19.50 4.72
CA GLY A 322 24.35 18.57 5.02
C GLY A 322 24.53 17.14 4.50
N TYR A 323 25.73 16.79 4.02
CA TYR A 323 26.08 15.45 3.52
C TYR A 323 27.28 14.85 4.27
N GLY A 324 27.39 13.53 4.30
CA GLY A 324 28.57 12.83 4.80
C GLY A 324 29.64 12.72 3.73
N ARG A 325 30.82 13.29 3.94
CA ARG A 325 31.99 13.16 3.08
C ARG A 325 32.86 11.99 3.55
N PHE A 326 33.01 11.01 2.67
CA PHE A 326 33.82 9.81 2.86
C PHE A 326 35.14 9.94 2.09
N LEU A 327 36.27 9.69 2.75
CA LEU A 327 37.63 9.95 2.27
C LEU A 327 38.39 8.66 1.88
N GLY A 328 37.72 7.50 1.89
CA GLY A 328 38.32 6.18 1.72
C GLY A 328 38.76 5.49 3.02
N SER A 329 39.07 6.27 4.07
CA SER A 329 39.28 5.77 5.45
C SER A 329 38.06 5.96 6.35
N SER A 330 37.02 6.59 5.83
CA SER A 330 35.80 6.94 6.55
C SER A 330 34.86 5.75 6.64
N ARG A 331 34.27 5.51 7.82
CA ARG A 331 33.26 4.47 7.99
C ARG A 331 32.22 4.78 9.05
N ILE A 332 31.00 4.30 8.80
CA ILE A 332 29.95 4.16 9.80
C ILE A 332 29.83 2.68 10.11
N GLN A 333 30.05 2.29 11.35
CA GLN A 333 29.91 0.92 11.83
C GLN A 333 28.56 0.74 12.50
N ILE A 334 27.98 -0.45 12.29
CA ILE A 334 26.72 -0.86 12.90
C ILE A 334 26.97 -2.17 13.66
N PRO A 335 27.40 -2.10 14.94
CA PRO A 335 27.79 -3.27 15.73
C PRO A 335 26.70 -4.33 15.86
N PHE A 336 25.43 -3.92 15.77
CA PHE A 336 24.27 -4.80 15.84
C PHE A 336 24.31 -6.00 14.86
N TYR A 337 24.97 -5.86 13.70
CA TYR A 337 25.06 -6.93 12.69
C TYR A 337 26.22 -7.91 12.89
N ASN A 338 27.04 -7.71 13.91
CA ASN A 338 28.08 -8.66 14.25
C ASN A 338 27.45 -9.96 14.77
N ASN A 339 27.77 -11.10 14.14
CA ASN A 339 27.29 -12.42 14.50
C ASN A 339 25.75 -12.51 14.64
N ASN A 340 25.03 -11.82 13.76
CA ASN A 340 23.58 -11.66 13.83
C ASN A 340 22.89 -12.11 12.51
N ASP A 341 21.79 -12.84 12.63
CA ASP A 341 21.05 -13.42 11.50
C ASP A 341 20.07 -12.47 10.82
N ARG A 342 19.96 -11.21 11.26
CA ARG A 342 18.96 -10.26 10.73
C ARG A 342 19.12 -10.00 9.24
N MET A 343 20.33 -10.01 8.70
CA MET A 343 20.58 -9.88 7.25
C MET A 343 20.32 -11.18 6.46
N SER A 344 20.17 -12.32 7.14
CA SER A 344 20.19 -13.65 6.51
C SER A 344 18.92 -14.01 5.73
N ARG A 345 17.78 -13.35 5.99
CA ARG A 345 16.48 -13.68 5.36
C ARG A 345 15.98 -12.61 4.40
N MET A 346 15.70 -11.42 4.92
CA MET A 346 15.25 -10.29 4.12
C MET A 346 15.96 -9.04 4.59
N PHE A 347 16.62 -8.38 3.66
CA PHE A 347 17.47 -7.24 3.94
C PHE A 347 17.36 -6.25 2.81
N GLY A 348 17.17 -4.97 3.14
CA GLY A 348 17.24 -3.90 2.17
C GLY A 348 18.07 -2.76 2.72
N PHE A 349 18.90 -2.18 1.87
CA PHE A 349 19.50 -0.88 2.16
C PHE A 349 19.30 0.05 0.98
N GLN A 350 19.19 1.32 1.30
CA GLN A 350 19.21 2.40 0.32
C GLN A 350 20.06 3.53 0.84
N LEU A 351 20.70 4.23 -0.08
CA LEU A 351 21.44 5.45 0.21
C LEU A 351 21.50 6.32 -1.04
N ARG A 352 21.83 7.59 -0.84
CA ARG A 352 22.13 8.52 -1.91
C ARG A 352 23.63 8.76 -1.94
N ILE A 353 24.25 8.62 -3.10
CA ILE A 353 25.71 8.73 -3.28
C ILE A 353 26.08 9.67 -4.41
N PHE A 354 27.15 10.44 -4.22
CA PHE A 354 27.85 11.23 -5.24
C PHE A 354 29.30 10.71 -5.31
N PRO A 355 29.58 9.74 -6.20
CA PRO A 355 30.91 9.15 -6.33
C PRO A 355 31.91 10.17 -6.87
N LEU A 356 33.11 10.25 -6.30
CA LEU A 356 34.19 11.04 -6.88
C LEU A 356 35.01 10.20 -7.87
N PRO A 357 35.56 10.80 -8.93
CA PRO A 357 36.45 10.12 -9.86
C PRO A 357 37.61 9.46 -9.12
N SER A 358 38.00 8.27 -9.58
CA SER A 358 39.10 7.52 -8.99
C SER A 358 39.71 6.53 -9.97
N ASP A 359 41.01 6.34 -9.84
CA ASP A 359 41.78 5.33 -10.59
C ASP A 359 41.90 4.00 -9.84
N SER A 360 41.20 3.84 -8.70
CA SER A 360 41.18 2.56 -7.98
C SER A 360 40.40 1.51 -8.79
N THR A 361 40.81 0.26 -8.70
CA THR A 361 40.07 -0.87 -9.26
C THR A 361 38.83 -1.21 -8.43
N LYS A 362 38.86 -0.93 -7.12
CA LYS A 362 37.80 -1.27 -6.16
C LYS A 362 37.72 -0.22 -5.05
N GLN A 363 36.50 0.15 -4.68
CA GLN A 363 36.23 0.95 -3.49
C GLN A 363 35.02 0.40 -2.73
N VAL A 364 35.23 -0.01 -1.48
CA VAL A 364 34.18 -0.61 -0.64
C VAL A 364 33.18 0.46 -0.20
N LEU A 365 31.91 0.23 -0.49
CA LEU A 365 30.80 1.08 -0.05
C LEU A 365 30.09 0.51 1.17
N LEU A 366 29.83 -0.79 1.21
CA LEU A 366 29.17 -1.46 2.32
C LEU A 366 29.71 -2.87 2.44
N SER A 367 30.18 -3.27 3.62
CA SER A 367 30.69 -4.62 3.83
C SER A 367 30.66 -5.00 5.30
N ASN A 368 30.45 -6.28 5.57
CA ASN A 368 30.67 -6.87 6.90
C ASN A 368 31.99 -7.66 6.96
N CYS A 369 33.00 -7.21 6.21
CA CYS A 369 34.31 -7.82 6.19
C CYS A 369 34.97 -7.87 7.59
N GLN A 370 35.77 -8.92 7.78
CA GLN A 370 36.68 -9.02 8.91
C GLN A 370 37.98 -8.27 8.57
N SER A 371 38.37 -7.36 9.46
CA SER A 371 39.56 -6.51 9.28
C SER A 371 40.87 -7.19 9.72
N ASP A 372 40.81 -8.33 10.41
CA ASP A 372 41.99 -9.07 10.85
C ASP A 372 42.53 -9.97 9.73
N ALA A 373 43.74 -9.62 9.26
CA ALA A 373 44.45 -10.28 8.16
C ALA A 373 44.83 -11.76 8.40
N LYS A 374 44.46 -12.35 9.54
CA LYS A 374 44.79 -13.73 9.92
C LYS A 374 43.71 -14.75 9.57
N VAL A 375 42.50 -14.32 9.20
CA VAL A 375 41.39 -15.23 8.86
C VAL A 375 40.85 -14.87 7.48
N LEU A 376 40.86 -15.86 6.59
CA LEU A 376 40.40 -15.81 5.21
C LEU A 376 38.85 -15.82 5.14
N ASP A 377 38.14 -15.05 5.98
CA ASP A 377 36.68 -15.02 5.89
C ASP A 377 36.26 -13.88 4.95
N SER A 378 35.78 -14.27 3.78
CA SER A 378 35.21 -13.34 2.81
C SER A 378 33.95 -12.71 3.39
N PRO A 379 33.70 -11.40 3.16
CA PRO A 379 32.46 -10.77 3.62
C PRO A 379 31.26 -11.51 3.05
N SER A 380 30.25 -11.76 3.89
CA SER A 380 29.01 -12.38 3.43
C SER A 380 28.12 -11.43 2.65
N LEU A 381 28.34 -10.13 2.82
CA LEU A 381 27.77 -9.09 1.99
C LEU A 381 28.84 -8.03 1.70
N GLU A 382 29.04 -7.73 0.43
CA GLU A 382 29.93 -6.68 -0.04
C GLU A 382 29.31 -5.90 -1.18
N VAL A 383 29.30 -4.59 -1.06
CA VAL A 383 28.91 -3.65 -2.09
C VAL A 383 30.09 -2.73 -2.33
N TYR A 384 30.53 -2.62 -3.57
CA TYR A 384 31.70 -1.83 -3.92
C TYR A 384 31.54 -1.17 -5.28
N LEU A 385 32.19 -0.02 -5.44
CA LEU A 385 32.34 0.64 -6.73
C LEU A 385 33.55 0.04 -7.43
N ALA A 386 33.44 -0.16 -8.74
CA ALA A 386 34.53 -0.45 -9.66
C ALA A 386 34.73 0.77 -10.59
N PRO A 387 35.59 1.74 -10.20
CA PRO A 387 35.73 3.01 -10.91
C PRO A 387 36.16 2.93 -12.37
N LEU A 388 36.98 1.94 -12.72
CA LEU A 388 37.43 1.73 -14.11
C LEU A 388 36.30 1.16 -15.00
N GLU A 389 35.37 0.40 -14.41
CA GLU A 389 34.24 -0.22 -15.11
C GLU A 389 32.98 0.64 -15.07
N LYS A 390 32.94 1.68 -14.23
CA LYS A 390 31.76 2.51 -13.93
C LYS A 390 30.56 1.69 -13.48
N LYS A 391 30.81 0.70 -12.61
CA LYS A 391 29.78 -0.19 -12.03
C LYS A 391 29.83 -0.22 -10.50
N ILE A 392 28.67 -0.39 -9.90
CA ILE A 392 28.51 -0.79 -8.50
C ILE A 392 28.15 -2.26 -8.48
N TYR A 393 28.99 -3.06 -7.83
CA TYR A 393 28.78 -4.49 -7.65
C TYR A 393 28.15 -4.77 -6.29
N PHE A 394 27.21 -5.70 -6.26
CA PHE A 394 26.57 -6.21 -5.06
C PHE A 394 26.82 -7.72 -5.00
N ARG A 395 27.70 -8.14 -4.10
CA ARG A 395 28.09 -9.53 -3.90
C ARG A 395 27.55 -10.01 -2.56
N ALA A 396 26.91 -11.17 -2.54
CA ALA A 396 26.50 -11.83 -1.32
C ALA A 396 26.86 -13.32 -1.37
N VAL A 397 27.27 -13.86 -0.22
CA VAL A 397 27.64 -15.26 -0.06
C VAL A 397 26.58 -15.95 0.79
N ASN A 398 26.05 -17.08 0.30
CA ASN A 398 25.07 -17.83 1.05
C ASN A 398 25.71 -18.75 2.11
N ASN A 399 24.88 -19.39 2.94
CA ASN A 399 25.30 -20.32 3.98
C ASN A 399 25.91 -21.64 3.47
N LEU A 400 25.96 -21.85 2.15
CA LEU A 400 26.63 -22.96 1.47
C LEU A 400 27.93 -22.50 0.78
N GLU A 401 28.39 -21.27 1.08
CA GLU A 401 29.58 -20.65 0.49
C GLU A 401 29.51 -20.45 -1.03
N VAL A 402 28.29 -20.31 -1.57
CA VAL A 402 28.06 -19.97 -2.97
C VAL A 402 27.95 -18.46 -3.13
N ASP A 403 28.71 -17.95 -4.09
CA ASP A 403 28.75 -16.55 -4.47
C ASP A 403 27.61 -16.16 -5.42
N SER A 404 27.00 -15.01 -5.17
CA SER A 404 26.04 -14.38 -6.07
C SER A 404 26.36 -12.91 -6.23
N GLN A 405 26.35 -12.42 -7.47
CA GLN A 405 26.74 -11.04 -7.80
C GLN A 405 25.80 -10.45 -8.84
N ILE A 406 25.40 -9.19 -8.62
CA ILE A 406 24.68 -8.33 -9.56
C ILE A 406 25.39 -6.98 -9.66
N SER A 407 25.13 -6.22 -10.71
CA SER A 407 25.76 -4.92 -10.92
C SER A 407 24.85 -3.89 -11.56
N VAL A 408 25.03 -2.63 -11.19
CA VAL A 408 24.38 -1.49 -11.87
C VAL A 408 25.45 -0.49 -12.33
N PRO A 409 25.30 0.15 -13.49
CA PRO A 409 26.21 1.21 -13.93
C PRO A 409 26.05 2.45 -13.04
N TYR A 410 27.09 3.25 -12.88
CA TYR A 410 27.03 4.55 -12.21
C TYR A 410 27.82 5.63 -12.97
N ILE A 411 27.58 6.89 -12.64
CA ILE A 411 28.28 8.04 -13.23
C ILE A 411 28.99 8.78 -12.11
N ASP A 412 30.26 9.11 -12.33
CA ASP A 412 31.01 9.98 -11.42
C ASP A 412 30.32 11.35 -11.31
N GLU A 413 30.50 11.99 -10.17
CA GLU A 413 30.03 13.35 -9.91
C GLU A 413 28.54 13.56 -10.18
N THR A 414 27.75 12.50 -10.01
CA THR A 414 26.30 12.52 -10.21
C THR A 414 25.60 11.88 -9.02
N TRP A 415 24.70 12.64 -8.40
CA TRP A 415 23.87 12.13 -7.32
C TRP A 415 22.99 10.98 -7.82
N SER A 416 23.16 9.83 -7.18
CA SER A 416 22.47 8.60 -7.53
C SER A 416 21.86 7.97 -6.27
N ASN A 417 20.62 7.50 -6.38
CA ASN A 417 19.96 6.70 -5.36
C ASN A 417 20.25 5.23 -5.64
N VAL A 418 20.91 4.57 -4.68
CA VAL A 418 21.23 3.15 -4.72
C VAL A 418 20.23 2.42 -3.83
N LEU A 419 19.59 1.40 -4.36
CA LEU A 419 18.72 0.49 -3.63
C LEU A 419 19.21 -0.95 -3.85
N PHE A 420 19.34 -1.69 -2.76
CA PHE A 420 19.55 -3.13 -2.78
C PHE A 420 18.47 -3.81 -1.96
N LEU A 421 17.90 -4.88 -2.49
CA LEU A 421 16.88 -5.70 -1.85
C LEU A 421 17.27 -7.17 -1.95
N PHE A 422 17.21 -7.86 -0.82
CA PHE A 422 17.27 -9.30 -0.71
C PHE A 422 15.98 -9.79 -0.03
N ASN A 423 15.27 -10.70 -0.68
CA ASN A 423 13.96 -11.21 -0.20
C ASN A 423 14.01 -12.68 0.27
N GLY A 424 15.19 -13.27 0.35
CA GLY A 424 15.39 -14.69 0.70
C GLY A 424 15.36 -15.65 -0.49
N ARG A 425 15.07 -15.15 -1.71
CA ARG A 425 15.03 -15.94 -2.96
C ARG A 425 15.76 -15.27 -4.11
N SER A 426 15.93 -13.95 -4.07
CA SER A 426 16.61 -13.18 -5.08
C SER A 426 17.27 -11.94 -4.50
N MET A 427 18.33 -11.50 -5.17
CA MET A 427 18.94 -10.21 -5.02
C MET A 427 18.43 -9.28 -6.12
N PHE A 428 18.15 -8.04 -5.77
CA PHE A 428 17.72 -6.99 -6.69
C PHE A 428 18.47 -5.70 -6.36
N ALA A 429 19.03 -5.06 -7.38
CA ALA A 429 19.66 -3.76 -7.27
C ALA A 429 19.00 -2.77 -8.22
N LYS A 430 18.86 -1.52 -7.78
CA LYS A 430 18.39 -0.40 -8.60
C LYS A 430 19.26 0.82 -8.36
N LEU A 431 19.68 1.45 -9.44
CA LEU A 431 20.22 2.81 -9.44
C LEU A 431 19.21 3.75 -10.08
N GLN A 432 18.97 4.91 -9.47
CA GLN A 432 18.25 6.01 -10.09
C GLN A 432 19.12 7.27 -10.04
N TYR A 433 19.27 7.96 -11.16
CA TYR A 433 19.97 9.25 -11.22
C TYR A 433 19.30 10.19 -12.22
N VAL A 434 19.56 11.49 -12.06
CA VAL A 434 19.11 12.49 -13.04
C VAL A 434 20.29 12.83 -13.92
N GLU A 435 20.16 12.56 -15.21
CA GLU A 435 21.21 12.82 -16.19
C GLU A 435 21.53 14.33 -16.23
N PRO A 436 22.80 14.75 -16.03
CA PRO A 436 23.15 16.16 -15.80
C PRO A 436 22.70 17.11 -16.91
N ASN A 437 22.80 16.65 -18.17
CA ASN A 437 22.56 17.46 -19.37
C ASN A 437 21.07 17.51 -19.75
N THR A 438 20.41 16.35 -19.77
CA THR A 438 19.03 16.23 -20.26
C THR A 438 17.99 16.45 -19.17
N LYS A 439 18.40 16.39 -17.89
CA LYS A 439 17.52 16.39 -16.71
C LYS A 439 16.46 15.27 -16.75
N ILE A 440 16.74 14.19 -17.47
CA ILE A 440 15.88 13.00 -17.55
C ILE A 440 16.25 12.08 -16.39
N LEU A 441 15.24 11.49 -15.72
CA LEU A 441 15.50 10.41 -14.77
C LEU A 441 15.90 9.16 -15.55
N ARG A 442 17.05 8.60 -15.21
CA ARG A 442 17.51 7.31 -15.69
C ARG A 442 17.47 6.30 -14.55
N GLU A 443 17.13 5.07 -14.91
CA GLU A 443 17.13 3.95 -13.99
C GLU A 443 17.91 2.80 -14.60
N ALA A 444 18.66 2.09 -13.75
CA ALA A 444 19.28 0.84 -14.10
C ALA A 444 18.97 -0.18 -13.02
N THR A 445 18.64 -1.41 -13.42
CA THR A 445 18.30 -2.49 -12.49
C THR A 445 19.02 -3.76 -12.88
N ASP A 446 19.33 -4.57 -11.89
CA ASP A 446 19.84 -5.92 -12.09
C ASP A 446 19.27 -6.84 -11.00
N ASN A 447 19.10 -8.13 -11.33
CA ASN A 447 18.56 -9.11 -10.41
C ASN A 447 19.11 -10.50 -10.67
N ALA A 448 19.35 -11.25 -9.59
CA ALA A 448 19.79 -12.64 -9.66
C ALA A 448 19.00 -13.50 -8.67
N PRO A 449 18.70 -14.76 -9.02
CA PRO A 449 18.21 -15.73 -8.04
C PRO A 449 19.28 -15.95 -6.96
N PHE A 450 18.84 -16.24 -5.75
CA PHE A 450 19.72 -16.49 -4.60
C PHE A 450 19.18 -17.69 -3.83
N SER A 451 20.02 -18.69 -3.62
CA SER A 451 19.67 -19.90 -2.89
C SER A 451 20.12 -19.81 -1.43
N GLY A 452 19.27 -20.25 -0.51
CA GLY A 452 19.59 -20.26 0.91
C GLY A 452 19.51 -18.88 1.56
N LYS A 453 20.32 -18.68 2.60
CA LYS A 453 20.36 -17.46 3.41
C LYS A 453 21.72 -16.81 3.30
N ILE A 454 21.80 -15.49 3.37
CA ILE A 454 23.11 -14.81 3.46
C ILE A 454 23.83 -15.32 4.71
N LYS A 455 25.09 -15.74 4.55
CA LYS A 455 25.95 -16.24 5.64
C LYS A 455 26.02 -15.19 6.75
N ILE A 456 25.94 -15.62 8.01
CA ILE A 456 26.06 -14.71 9.16
C ILE A 456 27.51 -14.18 9.18
N GLY A 457 27.67 -12.86 9.17
CA GLY A 457 29.00 -12.24 9.23
C GLY A 457 29.54 -12.17 10.66
N LEU A 458 30.84 -12.39 10.82
CA LEU A 458 31.55 -12.33 12.11
C LEU A 458 32.10 -10.93 12.44
N SER A 459 31.65 -9.91 11.72
CA SER A 459 32.08 -8.52 11.92
C SER A 459 30.91 -7.56 11.74
N PRO A 460 30.97 -6.37 12.38
CA PRO A 460 29.96 -5.33 12.19
C PRO A 460 29.78 -4.99 10.71
N LEU A 461 28.55 -4.62 10.34
CA LEU A 461 28.31 -4.04 9.03
C LEU A 461 28.91 -2.63 9.01
N LYS A 462 29.73 -2.33 8.00
CA LYS A 462 30.41 -1.06 7.82
C LYS A 462 29.94 -0.42 6.53
N ILE A 463 29.76 0.89 6.54
CA ILE A 463 29.47 1.71 5.36
C ILE A 463 30.64 2.66 5.17
N GLY A 464 31.19 2.72 3.96
CA GLY A 464 32.24 3.67 3.59
C GLY A 464 33.61 3.05 3.44
N SER A 465 33.95 2.04 4.24
CA SER A 465 35.17 1.27 4.08
C SER A 465 35.11 -0.06 4.83
N CYS A 466 35.93 -1.01 4.40
CA CYS A 466 36.18 -2.24 5.13
C CYS A 466 37.42 -2.08 6.04
N ARG A 467 38.51 -1.57 5.45
CA ARG A 467 39.80 -1.20 6.04
C ARG A 467 40.03 0.31 5.87
N ASP A 468 41.16 0.83 6.35
CA ASP A 468 41.42 2.28 6.28
C ASP A 468 41.83 2.80 4.89
N ASN A 469 42.06 1.92 3.92
CA ASN A 469 42.59 2.28 2.60
C ASN A 469 41.79 1.72 1.41
N ASP A 470 40.68 1.03 1.65
CA ASP A 470 39.88 0.38 0.59
C ASP A 470 38.52 1.03 0.37
N GLY A 471 38.20 2.07 1.13
CA GLY A 471 36.88 2.65 1.15
C GLY A 471 36.55 3.57 -0.01
N VAL A 472 35.29 3.95 -0.05
CA VAL A 472 34.73 4.86 -1.04
C VAL A 472 35.14 6.30 -0.80
N LYS A 473 35.45 7.00 -1.88
CA LYS A 473 35.62 8.46 -1.93
C LYS A 473 34.37 9.07 -2.55
N ALA A 474 33.46 9.56 -1.71
CA ALA A 474 32.15 10.04 -2.15
C ALA A 474 31.50 10.98 -1.12
N TYR A 475 30.48 11.71 -1.56
CA TYR A 475 29.47 12.25 -0.64
C TYR A 475 28.30 11.29 -0.55
N ILE A 476 27.80 11.05 0.67
CA ILE A 476 26.69 10.12 0.95
C ILE A 476 25.66 10.83 1.82
N ASP A 477 24.39 10.56 1.56
CA ASP A 477 23.26 11.01 2.37
C ASP A 477 22.14 9.96 2.39
N GLU A 478 21.14 10.17 3.24
CA GLU A 478 19.91 9.37 3.31
C GLU A 478 20.16 7.85 3.44
N ILE A 479 21.13 7.47 4.25
CA ILE A 479 21.44 6.06 4.51
C ILE A 479 20.27 5.44 5.28
N GLN A 480 19.68 4.38 4.75
CA GLN A 480 18.58 3.67 5.35
C GLN A 480 18.74 2.16 5.22
N MET A 481 18.49 1.42 6.30
CA MET A 481 18.48 -0.04 6.32
C MET A 481 17.18 -0.55 6.90
N SER A 482 16.55 -1.46 6.18
CA SER A 482 15.25 -2.04 6.53
C SER A 482 15.31 -3.56 6.52
N PHE A 483 14.54 -4.16 7.43
CA PHE A 483 14.48 -5.60 7.62
C PHE A 483 13.04 -6.04 7.65
N CYS A 484 12.76 -7.10 6.93
CA CYS A 484 11.42 -7.63 6.85
C CYS A 484 11.37 -8.98 7.57
N LYS A 485 10.52 -9.11 8.59
CA LYS A 485 10.25 -10.43 9.19
C LYS A 485 9.08 -11.09 8.47
N THR A 486 9.31 -12.29 7.96
CA THR A 486 8.24 -13.25 7.70
C THR A 486 7.88 -13.92 9.02
N ARG A 487 6.74 -13.54 9.62
CA ARG A 487 6.07 -14.41 10.58
C ARG A 487 5.21 -15.38 9.77
N PHE A 488 5.59 -16.64 9.75
CA PHE A 488 4.66 -17.70 9.38
C PHE A 488 3.72 -17.90 10.59
N PRO A 489 2.40 -18.10 10.38
CA PRO A 489 1.61 -18.84 11.35
C PRO A 489 2.24 -20.24 11.46
N ASP A 490 2.47 -20.71 12.68
CA ASP A 490 2.94 -22.08 12.89
C ASP A 490 2.01 -23.06 12.17
N ALA A 491 2.60 -23.98 11.39
CA ALA A 491 1.90 -25.03 10.68
C ALA A 491 1.41 -26.14 11.62
N SER A 492 0.83 -25.79 12.78
CA SER A 492 0.39 -26.74 13.80
C SER A 492 -1.01 -26.45 14.36
N ALA A 493 -1.82 -25.62 13.70
CA ALA A 493 -3.21 -25.39 14.09
C ALA A 493 -4.17 -25.53 12.90
N ALA A 494 -4.09 -26.66 12.20
CA ALA A 494 -5.12 -27.11 11.28
C ALA A 494 -5.36 -28.61 11.50
N SER A 495 -5.96 -28.93 12.64
CA SER A 495 -6.69 -30.19 12.82
C SER A 495 -8.16 -29.83 13.05
N PRO A 496 -9.05 -30.02 12.06
CA PRO A 496 -10.46 -30.15 12.37
C PRO A 496 -10.68 -31.57 12.90
N SER A 497 -10.98 -31.64 14.19
CA SER A 497 -11.66 -32.79 14.78
C SER A 497 -13.00 -33.01 14.08
N THR A 498 -13.22 -34.18 13.51
CA THR A 498 -14.53 -34.83 13.53
C THR A 498 -14.34 -36.34 13.41
N GLN A 499 -15.05 -37.02 14.31
CA GLN A 499 -15.05 -38.44 14.61
C GLN A 499 -15.44 -39.31 13.40
N ASN A 500 -14.84 -40.49 13.30
CA ASN A 500 -15.55 -41.78 13.15
C ASN A 500 -14.55 -42.94 13.26
N SER A 501 -14.54 -43.61 14.42
CA SER A 501 -14.22 -45.04 14.57
C SER A 501 -15.48 -45.85 14.22
N PRO A 502 -15.44 -47.14 13.80
CA PRO A 502 -14.69 -48.26 14.39
C PRO A 502 -14.05 -49.19 13.31
N GLN A 503 -13.28 -50.26 13.53
CA GLN A 503 -13.20 -51.31 14.55
C GLN A 503 -11.77 -51.93 14.63
N LEU A 504 -11.53 -52.54 15.80
CA LEU A 504 -10.57 -53.58 16.18
C LEU A 504 -10.25 -54.64 15.10
N THR A 505 -9.00 -55.12 15.07
CA THR A 505 -8.61 -56.50 15.45
C THR A 505 -7.10 -56.66 15.66
N THR A 506 -6.77 -57.49 16.65
CA THR A 506 -5.47 -58.00 17.12
C THR A 506 -4.85 -58.99 16.11
N ASP A 507 -3.52 -59.18 16.01
CA ASP A 507 -2.65 -60.13 16.75
C ASP A 507 -1.35 -60.35 15.90
N PRO A 508 -0.33 -61.16 16.30
CA PRO A 508 0.73 -60.93 17.28
C PRO A 508 2.16 -61.09 16.63
N PRO A 509 3.29 -61.06 17.38
CA PRO A 509 4.64 -60.97 16.80
C PRO A 509 5.40 -62.31 16.68
N GLY A 510 6.35 -62.35 15.74
CA GLY A 510 7.51 -63.27 15.72
C GLY A 510 7.91 -63.73 14.29
N PRO A 511 9.14 -64.25 14.05
CA PRO A 511 10.32 -64.33 14.91
C PRO A 511 11.62 -63.73 14.33
N THR A 512 12.56 -63.50 15.25
CA THR A 512 14.05 -63.48 15.13
C THR A 512 14.62 -64.50 14.14
N LEU A 513 15.65 -64.26 13.32
CA LEU A 513 17.08 -63.94 13.53
C LEU A 513 17.77 -64.03 12.13
N PRO A 514 19.08 -63.74 12.01
CA PRO A 514 19.76 -62.44 11.94
C PRO A 514 19.57 -61.67 10.62
#